data_AF-T1H8P5-F1
#
_entry.id   AF-T1H8P5-F1
#
_cell.length_a   1.000
_cell.length_b   1.000
_cell.length_c   1.000
_cell.angle_alpha   90.00
_cell.angle_beta   90.00
_cell.angle_gamma   90.00
#
_symmetry.space_group_name_H-M   'P 1'
#
loop_
_entity.id
_entity.type
_entity.pdbx_description
1 polymer ?
#
loop_
_entity_poly.entity_id
_entity_poly.type
_entity_poly.pdbx_seq_one_letter_code
_entity_poly.pdbx_strand_id
1 'polypeptide(L)'
;MADSGDGESVVKSTGTSNITLSGSKQWDENGAYLIDRDPTYFSPILNYLRHGKLIINKDLEEEGVLEEAEFYNITELIGLVKDRIIQRDTRPLKDNKKHVYRVLQCHEDELTQMVSTMSDGWKFEQLINIGSQYNYGNDDHAEFLFVVSREYGPSSGKETESTDRAKVLQQMGSRM
;
A
#
# COMPACT_ATOMS: atom_id res chain seq x y z
N MET A 1 -41.53 59.13 -26.33
CA MET A 1 -41.28 58.61 -27.69
C MET A 1 -40.10 57.65 -27.58
N ALA A 2 -40.34 56.36 -27.88
CA ALA A 2 -39.39 55.23 -28.04
C ALA A 2 -38.39 54.99 -26.88
N ASP A 3 -38.51 53.96 -26.03
CA ASP A 3 -38.53 52.49 -26.25
C ASP A 3 -37.40 51.98 -27.15
N SER A 4 -36.47 51.22 -26.57
CA SER A 4 -35.59 50.26 -27.26
C SER A 4 -34.85 49.36 -26.25
N GLY A 5 -35.51 48.26 -25.88
CA GLY A 5 -34.95 46.90 -26.02
C GLY A 5 -33.85 46.44 -25.07
N ASP A 6 -34.24 45.82 -23.96
CA ASP A 6 -33.42 44.93 -23.16
C ASP A 6 -33.04 43.68 -23.96
N GLY A 7 -31.75 43.54 -24.29
CA GLY A 7 -31.18 42.35 -24.90
C GLY A 7 -30.89 41.28 -23.86
N GLU A 8 -31.86 40.42 -23.60
CA GLU A 8 -31.71 39.17 -22.84
C GLU A 8 -30.72 38.23 -23.55
N SER A 9 -29.48 38.17 -23.10
CA SER A 9 -28.51 37.16 -23.56
C SER A 9 -28.68 35.87 -22.76
N VAL A 10 -29.57 35.02 -23.25
CA VAL A 10 -29.74 33.64 -22.78
C VAL A 10 -28.46 32.85 -23.08
N VAL A 11 -27.59 32.70 -22.07
CA VAL A 11 -26.52 31.70 -22.13
C VAL A 11 -27.13 30.33 -21.80
N LYS A 12 -27.20 29.48 -22.82
CA LYS A 12 -27.78 28.15 -22.76
C LYS A 12 -27.07 27.29 -21.72
N SER A 13 -27.85 26.81 -20.76
CA SER A 13 -27.47 25.77 -19.80
C SER A 13 -27.15 24.48 -20.54
N THR A 14 -25.90 24.04 -20.43
CA THR A 14 -25.52 22.64 -20.67
C THR A 14 -24.84 22.13 -19.42
N GLY A 15 -25.63 21.41 -18.62
CA GLY A 15 -25.22 20.42 -17.61
C GLY A 15 -23.89 20.66 -16.92
N THR A 16 -23.87 21.52 -15.91
CA THR A 16 -22.78 21.55 -14.94
C THR A 16 -23.38 21.64 -13.54
N SER A 17 -22.86 20.80 -12.66
CA SER A 17 -23.17 20.78 -11.23
C SER A 17 -23.16 22.21 -10.68
N ASN A 18 -24.30 22.66 -10.14
CA ASN A 18 -24.45 24.02 -9.65
C ASN A 18 -23.63 24.22 -8.36
N ILE A 19 -22.37 24.64 -8.49
CA ILE A 19 -21.55 25.08 -7.35
C ILE A 19 -22.18 26.38 -6.84
N THR A 20 -22.79 26.32 -5.66
CA THR A 20 -23.44 27.48 -5.05
C THR A 20 -22.39 28.25 -4.26
N LEU A 21 -21.82 29.29 -4.86
CA LEU A 21 -20.96 30.25 -4.17
C LEU A 21 -21.86 31.21 -3.36
N SER A 22 -22.14 30.89 -2.09
CA SER A 22 -22.90 31.78 -1.22
C SER A 22 -22.00 32.90 -0.67
N GLY A 23 -21.90 34.00 -1.40
CA GLY A 23 -21.18 35.19 -0.97
C GLY A 23 -21.39 36.33 -1.96
N SER A 24 -21.55 37.56 -1.45
CA SER A 24 -21.74 38.78 -2.25
C SER A 24 -20.77 38.80 -3.44
N LYS A 25 -21.28 38.99 -4.66
CA LYS A 25 -20.54 38.87 -5.93
C LYS A 25 -19.35 39.85 -5.96
N GLN A 26 -18.18 39.40 -5.51
CA GLN A 26 -16.92 40.13 -5.56
C GLN A 26 -16.09 39.54 -6.69
N TRP A 27 -15.99 40.29 -7.77
CA TRP A 27 -15.12 40.01 -8.89
C TRP A 27 -14.29 41.26 -9.15
N ASP A 28 -13.02 41.07 -9.52
CA ASP A 28 -12.13 42.20 -9.81
C ASP A 28 -12.36 42.78 -11.21
N GLU A 29 -11.66 43.88 -11.51
CA GLU A 29 -11.71 44.54 -12.82
C GLU A 29 -11.24 43.64 -13.98
N ASN A 30 -10.54 42.55 -13.66
CA ASN A 30 -10.00 41.56 -14.59
C ASN A 30 -10.96 40.39 -14.84
N GLY A 31 -12.13 40.35 -14.19
CA GLY A 31 -13.09 39.26 -14.35
C GLY A 31 -12.86 38.06 -13.44
N ALA A 32 -11.90 38.12 -12.50
CA ALA A 32 -11.63 37.02 -11.58
C ALA A 32 -12.62 37.01 -10.41
N TYR A 33 -13.10 35.83 -10.04
CA TYR A 33 -13.95 35.64 -8.87
C TYR A 33 -13.10 35.65 -7.60
N LEU A 34 -13.51 36.41 -6.60
CA LEU A 34 -12.88 36.41 -5.28
C LEU A 34 -13.46 35.26 -4.44
N ILE A 35 -12.58 34.40 -3.95
CA ILE A 35 -12.93 33.29 -3.07
C ILE A 35 -12.12 33.45 -1.78
N ASP A 36 -12.81 33.62 -0.66
CA ASP A 36 -12.21 33.75 0.67
C ASP A 36 -11.93 32.37 1.28
N ARG A 37 -11.14 31.55 0.56
CA ARG A 37 -10.74 30.19 0.94
C ARG A 37 -9.25 29.99 0.75
N ASP A 38 -8.72 28.97 1.40
CA ASP A 38 -7.30 28.65 1.33
C ASP A 38 -6.93 28.14 -0.08
N PRO A 39 -6.06 28.85 -0.82
CA PRO A 39 -5.64 28.42 -2.16
C PRO A 39 -4.84 27.11 -2.15
N THR A 40 -4.25 26.73 -1.02
CA THR A 40 -3.38 25.57 -0.86
C THR A 40 -4.16 24.27 -1.11
N TYR A 41 -5.35 24.16 -0.52
CA TYR A 41 -6.22 22.98 -0.64
C TYR A 41 -7.13 23.00 -1.86
N PHE A 42 -7.20 24.12 -2.59
CA PHE A 42 -8.03 24.27 -3.77
C PHE A 42 -7.49 23.53 -5.01
N SER A 43 -6.17 23.36 -5.11
CA SER A 43 -5.54 22.74 -6.29
C SER A 43 -6.06 21.33 -6.60
N PRO A 44 -6.17 20.39 -5.61
CA PRO A 44 -6.82 19.10 -5.82
C PRO A 44 -8.28 19.19 -6.29
N ILE A 45 -9.05 20.15 -5.76
CA ILE A 45 -10.45 20.37 -6.13
C ILE A 45 -10.55 20.77 -7.60
N LEU A 46 -9.75 21.75 -8.00
CA LEU A 46 -9.73 22.25 -9.37
C LEU A 46 -9.30 21.16 -10.37
N ASN A 47 -8.30 20.36 -10.01
CA ASN A 47 -7.84 19.26 -10.85
C ASN A 47 -8.91 18.18 -10.99
N TYR A 48 -9.61 17.84 -9.90
CA TYR A 48 -10.73 16.92 -9.96
C TYR A 48 -11.83 17.43 -10.91
N LEU A 49 -12.20 18.71 -10.85
CA LEU A 49 -13.17 19.29 -11.77
C LEU A 49 -12.69 19.30 -13.24
N ARG A 50 -11.38 19.40 -13.49
CA ARG A 50 -10.79 19.39 -14.84
C ARG A 50 -10.80 18.01 -15.50
N HIS A 51 -10.47 16.96 -14.75
CA HIS A 51 -10.22 15.63 -15.33
C HIS A 51 -10.81 14.45 -14.56
N GLY A 52 -11.57 14.70 -13.49
CA GLY A 52 -12.30 13.68 -12.73
C GLY A 52 -11.42 12.74 -11.90
N LYS A 53 -10.20 13.15 -11.54
CA LYS A 53 -9.26 12.31 -10.77
C LYS A 53 -8.79 13.03 -9.52
N LEU A 54 -8.84 12.35 -8.38
CA LEU A 54 -8.29 12.85 -7.13
C LEU A 54 -6.76 12.69 -7.13
N ILE A 55 -6.04 13.81 -7.15
CA ILE A 55 -4.59 13.87 -7.06
C ILE A 55 -4.24 14.83 -5.93
N ILE A 56 -3.61 14.31 -4.87
CA ILE A 56 -3.17 15.07 -3.70
C ILE A 56 -1.67 14.82 -3.53
N ASN A 57 -0.90 15.90 -3.41
CA ASN A 57 0.54 15.83 -3.16
C ASN A 57 0.83 15.27 -1.76
N LYS A 58 2.01 14.68 -1.56
CA LYS A 58 2.34 13.96 -0.31
C LYS A 58 2.45 14.87 0.91
N ASP A 59 2.70 16.15 0.67
CA ASP A 59 2.89 17.22 1.64
C ASP A 59 1.58 17.95 1.99
N LEU A 60 0.48 17.60 1.32
CA LEU A 60 -0.83 18.20 1.56
C LEU A 60 -1.69 17.28 2.41
N GLU A 61 -2.20 17.79 3.53
CA GLU A 61 -3.08 17.05 4.43
C GLU A 61 -4.42 16.76 3.75
N GLU A 62 -4.86 15.51 3.80
CA GLU A 62 -6.11 15.10 3.17
C GLU A 62 -7.34 15.71 3.83
N GLU A 63 -7.25 15.99 5.13
CA GLU A 63 -8.30 16.62 5.93
C GLU A 63 -8.62 18.03 5.43
N GLY A 64 -7.63 18.83 5.07
CA GLY A 64 -7.88 20.15 4.49
C GLY A 64 -8.50 20.08 3.08
N VAL A 65 -8.14 19.07 2.28
CA VAL A 65 -8.79 18.83 0.98
C VAL A 65 -10.25 18.41 1.17
N LEU A 66 -10.55 17.64 2.23
CA LEU A 66 -11.91 17.24 2.55
C LEU A 66 -12.79 18.46 2.88
N GLU A 67 -12.29 19.37 3.72
CA GLU A 67 -12.99 20.62 4.08
C GLU A 67 -13.34 21.46 2.84
N GLU A 68 -12.42 21.60 1.89
CA GLU A 68 -12.71 22.31 0.64
C GLU A 68 -13.73 21.55 -0.23
N ALA A 69 -13.62 20.23 -0.34
CA ALA A 69 -14.59 19.43 -1.11
C ALA A 69 -16.01 19.54 -0.55
N GLU A 70 -16.15 19.62 0.77
CA GLU A 70 -17.42 19.87 1.48
C GLU A 70 -17.91 21.31 1.27
N PHE A 71 -17.03 22.31 1.32
CA PHE A 71 -17.37 23.71 1.05
C PHE A 71 -17.93 23.94 -0.35
N TYR A 72 -17.29 23.38 -1.39
CA TYR A 72 -17.78 23.46 -2.77
C TYR A 72 -18.90 22.45 -3.09
N ASN A 73 -19.27 21.61 -2.11
CA ASN A 73 -20.33 20.60 -2.19
C ASN A 73 -20.16 19.64 -3.37
N ILE A 74 -18.95 19.10 -3.56
CA ILE A 74 -18.65 18.14 -4.64
C ILE A 74 -18.76 16.72 -4.09
N THR A 75 -19.97 16.17 -4.07
CA THR A 75 -20.31 14.92 -3.37
C THR A 75 -19.43 13.73 -3.75
N GLU A 76 -19.16 13.53 -5.03
CA GLU A 76 -18.30 12.43 -5.49
C GLU A 76 -16.86 12.58 -4.98
N LEU A 77 -16.34 13.81 -4.95
CA LEU A 77 -15.00 14.11 -4.44
C LEU A 77 -14.92 13.89 -2.92
N ILE A 78 -15.95 14.31 -2.18
CA ILE A 78 -16.05 14.09 -0.73
C ILE A 78 -15.92 12.59 -0.43
N GLY A 79 -16.62 11.74 -1.18
CA GLY A 79 -16.52 10.28 -1.05
C GLY A 79 -15.10 9.77 -1.29
N LEU A 80 -14.48 10.18 -2.40
CA LEU A 80 -13.11 9.78 -2.76
C LEU A 80 -12.07 10.20 -1.70
N VAL A 81 -12.21 11.41 -1.14
CA VAL A 81 -11.27 11.90 -0.12
C VAL A 81 -11.45 11.14 1.20
N LYS A 82 -12.70 10.89 1.64
CA LYS A 82 -12.98 10.07 2.83
C LYS A 82 -12.42 8.66 2.69
N ASP A 83 -12.63 8.02 1.54
CA ASP A 83 -12.06 6.70 1.26
C ASP A 83 -10.53 6.70 1.32
N ARG A 84 -9.88 7.76 0.82
CA ARG A 84 -8.42 7.91 0.86
C ARG A 84 -7.90 8.05 2.29
N ILE A 85 -8.57 8.84 3.13
CA ILE A 85 -8.23 9.00 4.56
C ILE A 85 -8.36 7.66 5.28
N ILE A 86 -9.48 6.96 5.08
CA ILE A 86 -9.70 5.63 5.67
C ILE A 86 -8.60 4.68 5.23
N GLN A 87 -8.26 4.62 3.94
CA GLN A 87 -7.16 3.76 3.45
C GLN A 87 -5.80 4.13 4.04
N ARG A 88 -5.54 5.41 4.33
CA ARG A 88 -4.31 5.88 4.99
C ARG A 88 -4.27 5.39 6.44
N ASP A 89 -5.37 5.51 7.17
CA ASP A 89 -5.48 5.14 8.59
C ASP A 89 -5.59 3.63 8.81
N THR A 90 -6.30 2.92 7.93
CA THR A 90 -6.50 1.47 8.00
C THR A 90 -5.42 0.69 7.28
N ARG A 91 -4.45 1.37 6.62
CA ARG A 91 -3.28 0.68 6.07
C ARG A 91 -2.64 -0.05 7.24
N PRO A 92 -2.63 -1.41 7.25
CA PRO A 92 -1.90 -2.13 8.27
C PRO A 92 -0.47 -1.61 8.17
N LEU A 93 0.03 -1.06 9.28
CA LEU A 93 1.39 -0.56 9.41
C LEU A 93 2.30 -1.59 8.75
N LYS A 94 2.88 -1.22 7.58
CA LYS A 94 3.62 -2.09 6.65
C LYS A 94 4.09 -3.37 7.34
N ASP A 95 3.50 -4.50 6.95
CA ASP A 95 4.01 -5.85 7.15
C ASP A 95 4.96 -5.97 8.34
N ASN A 96 4.42 -5.90 9.55
CA ASN A 96 5.12 -6.44 10.71
C ASN A 96 5.11 -7.96 10.57
N LYS A 97 5.85 -8.48 9.59
CA LYS A 97 6.16 -9.90 9.48
C LYS A 97 6.92 -10.25 10.74
N LYS A 98 6.23 -10.86 11.69
CA LYS A 98 6.87 -11.30 12.93
C LYS A 98 7.64 -12.55 12.56
N HIS A 99 8.95 -12.55 12.75
CA HIS A 99 9.73 -13.77 12.59
C HIS A 99 9.76 -14.54 13.91
N VAL A 100 9.52 -15.84 13.83
CA VAL A 100 9.75 -16.77 14.94
C VAL A 100 11.03 -17.53 14.65
N TYR A 101 11.97 -17.52 15.59
CA TYR A 101 13.25 -18.21 15.48
C TYR A 101 13.27 -19.48 16.32
N ARG A 102 13.93 -20.53 15.83
CA ARG A 102 14.29 -21.71 16.60
C ARG A 102 15.78 -21.98 16.42
N VAL A 103 16.40 -22.48 17.48
CA VAL A 103 17.78 -22.97 17.47
C VAL A 103 17.71 -24.45 17.76
N LEU A 104 18.27 -25.25 16.85
CA LEU A 104 18.33 -26.70 16.97
C LEU A 104 19.78 -27.12 17.13
N GLN A 105 20.09 -27.94 18.13
CA GLN A 105 21.42 -28.52 18.30
C GLN A 105 21.50 -29.85 17.56
N CYS A 106 22.61 -30.10 16.88
CA CYS A 106 22.82 -31.33 16.11
C CYS A 106 24.29 -31.66 15.96
N HIS A 107 24.59 -32.94 15.72
CA HIS A 107 25.93 -33.39 15.34
C HIS A 107 26.15 -33.26 13.82
N GLU A 108 27.41 -33.28 13.42
CA GLU A 108 27.82 -33.20 12.01
C GLU A 108 27.16 -34.25 11.12
N ASP A 109 27.02 -35.49 11.61
CA ASP A 109 26.46 -36.64 10.89
C ASP A 109 24.93 -36.57 10.74
N GLU A 110 24.25 -35.82 11.60
CA GLU A 110 22.79 -35.61 11.56
C GLU A 110 22.37 -34.42 10.70
N LEU A 111 23.30 -33.50 10.38
CA LEU A 111 23.00 -32.21 9.77
C LEU A 111 22.22 -32.33 8.46
N THR A 112 22.69 -33.17 7.54
CA THR A 112 22.05 -33.34 6.22
C THR A 112 20.61 -33.86 6.36
N GLN A 113 20.39 -34.79 7.29
CA GLN A 113 19.07 -35.34 7.56
C GLN A 113 18.15 -34.28 8.17
N MET A 114 18.64 -33.46 9.10
CA MET A 114 17.87 -32.38 9.71
C MET A 114 17.46 -31.30 8.71
N VAL A 115 18.36 -30.90 7.80
CA VAL A 115 18.01 -29.94 6.74
C VAL A 115 16.96 -30.55 5.80
N SER A 116 17.13 -31.83 5.43
CA SER A 116 16.26 -32.50 4.46
C SER A 116 14.85 -32.80 5.00
N THR A 117 14.71 -32.94 6.31
CA THR A 117 13.43 -33.24 6.99
C THR A 117 12.81 -32.02 7.67
N MET A 118 13.41 -30.83 7.48
CA MET A 118 12.85 -29.58 8.00
C MET A 118 11.44 -29.37 7.44
N SER A 119 10.48 -29.16 8.33
CA SER A 119 9.09 -28.90 7.93
C SER A 119 8.96 -27.65 7.07
N ASP A 120 8.00 -27.66 6.14
CA ASP A 120 7.73 -26.55 5.22
C ASP A 120 7.56 -25.20 5.96
N GLY A 121 8.06 -24.14 5.33
CA GLY A 121 7.95 -22.76 5.80
C GLY A 121 9.01 -22.31 6.81
N TRP A 122 9.88 -23.21 7.29
CA TRP A 122 11.09 -22.81 8.01
C TRP A 122 12.20 -22.45 7.02
N LYS A 123 12.90 -21.36 7.31
CA LYS A 123 14.04 -20.86 6.53
C LYS A 123 15.30 -21.03 7.34
N PHE A 124 16.36 -21.48 6.67
CA PHE A 124 17.70 -21.46 7.25
C PHE A 124 18.19 -20.02 7.42
N GLU A 125 18.73 -19.69 8.59
CA GLU A 125 19.32 -18.38 8.89
C GLU A 125 20.84 -18.50 9.12
N GLN A 126 21.26 -19.44 9.96
CA GLN A 126 22.66 -19.55 10.38
C GLN A 126 23.00 -20.95 10.89
N LEU A 127 24.23 -21.40 10.65
CA LEU A 127 24.83 -22.59 11.24
C LEU A 127 26.07 -22.18 12.03
N ILE A 128 26.15 -22.53 13.30
CA ILE A 128 27.23 -22.15 14.21
C ILE A 128 27.92 -23.42 14.69
N ASN A 129 29.21 -23.58 14.37
CA ASN A 129 30.02 -24.66 14.93
C ASN A 129 30.41 -24.26 16.37
N ILE A 130 30.05 -25.09 17.35
CA ILE A 130 30.42 -24.89 18.77
C ILE A 130 31.55 -25.83 19.22
N GLY A 131 32.02 -26.70 18.33
CA GLY A 131 33.18 -27.56 18.50
C GLY A 131 32.96 -28.70 19.50
N SER A 132 33.78 -29.75 19.36
CA SER A 132 33.95 -30.78 20.36
C SER A 132 34.88 -30.25 21.46
N GLN A 133 34.37 -30.18 22.68
CA GLN A 133 35.06 -29.56 23.82
C GLN A 133 36.25 -30.46 24.22
N TYR A 134 37.44 -30.18 23.67
CA TYR A 134 38.74 -30.77 24.02
C TYR A 134 38.72 -32.25 24.43
N ASN A 135 38.63 -33.17 23.47
CA ASN A 135 38.79 -34.60 23.77
C ASN A 135 39.81 -35.26 22.85
N TYR A 136 40.98 -35.59 23.41
CA TYR A 136 42.06 -36.28 22.70
C TYR A 136 41.72 -37.79 22.63
N GLY A 137 41.22 -38.24 21.48
CA GLY A 137 41.19 -39.67 21.14
C GLY A 137 39.82 -40.33 20.94
N ASN A 138 38.73 -39.57 20.78
CA ASN A 138 37.44 -40.11 20.35
C ASN A 138 37.00 -39.49 19.02
N ASP A 139 36.20 -40.24 18.25
CA ASP A 139 35.57 -39.83 16.98
C ASP A 139 34.48 -38.78 17.29
N ASP A 140 34.92 -37.62 17.79
CA ASP A 140 34.06 -36.59 18.37
C ASP A 140 33.49 -35.75 17.21
N HIS A 141 32.28 -36.08 16.79
CA HIS A 141 31.56 -35.33 15.77
C HIS A 141 31.38 -33.88 16.23
N ALA A 142 31.62 -32.92 15.32
CA ALA A 142 31.45 -31.51 15.64
C ALA A 142 29.97 -31.23 15.98
N GLU A 143 29.75 -30.47 17.06
CA GLU A 143 28.41 -30.00 17.42
C GLU A 143 28.10 -28.65 16.75
N PHE A 144 26.86 -28.51 16.29
CA PHE A 144 26.36 -27.32 15.63
C PHE A 144 25.07 -26.80 16.25
N LEU A 145 24.91 -25.48 16.24
CA LEU A 145 23.63 -24.79 16.43
C LEU A 145 23.08 -24.34 15.08
N PHE A 146 21.90 -24.81 14.75
CA PHE A 146 21.20 -24.55 13.51
C PHE A 146 20.02 -23.60 13.76
N VAL A 147 20.19 -22.35 13.32
CA VAL A 147 19.22 -21.27 13.49
C VAL A 147 18.30 -21.24 12.29
N VAL A 148 16.99 -21.29 12.57
CA VAL A 148 15.94 -21.24 11.56
C VAL A 148 14.91 -20.19 11.91
N SER A 149 14.30 -19.57 10.91
CA SER A 149 13.21 -18.61 11.09
C SER A 149 11.94 -19.04 10.35
N ARG A 150 10.79 -18.53 10.80
CA ARG A 150 9.52 -18.65 10.09
C ARG A 150 8.76 -17.33 10.21
N GLU A 151 8.25 -16.84 9.09
CA GLU A 151 7.39 -15.66 9.04
C GLU A 151 6.01 -16.00 9.65
N TYR A 152 5.53 -15.14 10.55
CA TYR A 152 4.25 -15.27 11.25
C TYR A 152 3.44 -13.97 11.06
N GLY A 153 2.26 -14.11 10.46
CA GLY A 153 1.33 -13.03 10.14
C GLY A 153 0.24 -13.54 9.21
N PRO A 154 -0.90 -12.84 9.08
CA PRO A 154 -1.93 -13.22 8.12
C PRO A 154 -1.30 -13.22 6.73
N SER A 155 -1.20 -14.40 6.13
CA SER A 155 -0.79 -14.54 4.75
C SER A 155 -1.82 -13.80 3.90
N SER A 156 -1.46 -12.63 3.38
CA SER A 156 -2.12 -12.11 2.20
C SER A 156 -1.74 -13.08 1.07
N GLY A 157 -2.56 -14.11 0.92
CA GLY A 157 -2.32 -15.27 0.07
C GLY A 157 -1.98 -14.88 -1.36
N LYS A 158 -0.70 -14.96 -1.68
CA LYS A 158 -0.20 -15.37 -2.99
C LYS A 158 0.89 -16.41 -2.74
N GLU A 159 0.47 -17.58 -2.24
CA GLU A 159 1.24 -18.79 -2.46
C GLU A 159 1.25 -19.04 -3.97
N THR A 160 2.32 -18.57 -4.62
CA THR A 160 2.63 -19.01 -5.96
C THR A 160 3.26 -20.38 -5.77
N GLU A 161 2.42 -21.43 -5.79
CA GLU A 161 2.87 -22.81 -5.85
C GLU A 161 3.94 -22.94 -6.96
N SER A 162 5.17 -23.25 -6.57
CA SER A 162 6.24 -23.66 -7.49
C SER A 162 6.21 -25.17 -7.73
N THR A 163 5.06 -25.81 -7.52
CA THR A 163 4.85 -27.25 -7.47
C THR A 163 4.90 -27.95 -8.84
N ASP A 164 4.91 -27.23 -9.96
CA ASP A 164 4.87 -27.86 -11.29
C ASP A 164 6.23 -28.33 -11.83
N ARG A 165 7.35 -27.71 -11.45
CA ARG A 165 8.65 -28.09 -12.03
C ARG A 165 9.25 -29.36 -11.44
N ALA A 166 8.97 -29.68 -10.18
CA ALA A 166 9.52 -30.86 -9.52
C ALA A 166 8.90 -32.17 -10.05
N LYS A 167 7.62 -32.16 -10.44
CA LYS A 167 6.95 -33.36 -10.96
C LYS A 167 7.43 -33.76 -12.37
N VAL A 168 7.81 -32.79 -13.20
CA VAL A 168 8.30 -33.07 -14.57
C VAL A 168 9.64 -33.82 -14.57
N LEU A 169 10.51 -33.57 -13.59
CA LEU A 169 11.82 -34.24 -13.48
C LEU A 169 11.69 -35.70 -13.01
N GLN A 170 10.73 -36.03 -12.14
CA GLN A 170 10.49 -37.42 -11.73
C GLN A 170 9.94 -38.29 -12.87
N GLN A 171 9.19 -37.70 -13.81
CA GLN A 171 8.60 -38.47 -14.93
C GLN A 171 9.62 -38.82 -16.03
N MET A 172 10.72 -38.06 -16.14
CA MET A 172 11.80 -38.33 -17.10
C MET A 172 12.82 -39.36 -16.59
N GLY A 173 12.92 -39.57 -15.28
CA GLY A 173 13.80 -40.56 -14.67
C GLY A 173 13.24 -41.99 -14.60
N SER A 174 11.96 -42.19 -14.90
CA SER A 174 11.30 -43.51 -14.84
C SER A 174 11.29 -44.27 -16.18
N ARG A 175 11.98 -43.76 -17.21
CA ARG A 175 11.99 -44.32 -18.57
C ARG A 175 13.38 -44.76 -19.08
N MET A 176 14.36 -44.99 -18.20
CA MET A 176 15.62 -45.67 -18.56
C MET A 176 15.90 -46.81 -17.61
#